data_AF-A0A2W2BZ01-F1
#
_entry.id   AF-A0A2W2BZ01-F1
#
_cell.length_a   1.000
_cell.length_b   1.000
_cell.length_c   1.000
_cell.angle_alpha   90.00
_cell.angle_beta   90.00
_cell.angle_gamma   90.00
#
_symmetry.space_group_name_H-M   'P 1'
#
loop_
_entity.id
_entity.type
_entity.pdbx_description
1 polymer ?
#
loop_
_entity_poly.entity_id
_entity_poly.type
_entity_poly.pdbx_seq_one_letter_code
_entity_poly.pdbx_strand_id
1 'polypeptide(L)'
;MSGDEAADQADAEPVRIPSAPPSQPLSPRRRTGVVAAVGAALAGLAEGFLRDAMIIGTATLALVVAVAGLLAGSAGQAITGLLAGVGGAIVLVAGVARQRPVGRQWLAIAVVLAVNVALIVAWTA
;
A
#
# COMPACT_ATOMS: atom_id res chain seq x y z
N MET A 1 51.50 53.35 -66.76
CA MET A 1 50.48 54.14 -66.03
C MET A 1 49.22 53.30 -66.01
N SER A 2 48.77 52.90 -64.81
CA SER A 2 47.51 52.21 -64.42
C SER A 2 47.17 50.88 -65.13
N GLY A 3 46.84 49.79 -64.45
CA GLY A 3 46.17 49.64 -63.14
C GLY A 3 44.84 48.91 -63.38
N ASP A 4 44.40 48.11 -62.41
CA ASP A 4 43.10 47.42 -62.30
C ASP A 4 43.15 45.93 -62.70
N GLU A 5 43.76 45.08 -61.88
CA GLU A 5 43.24 44.49 -60.63
C GLU A 5 42.09 43.51 -60.86
N ALA A 6 42.48 42.23 -60.83
CA ALA A 6 41.62 41.08 -60.64
C ALA A 6 40.81 41.25 -59.35
N ALA A 7 39.51 41.53 -59.49
CA ALA A 7 38.56 41.41 -58.40
C ALA A 7 38.22 39.93 -58.21
N ASP A 8 39.16 39.22 -57.57
CA ASP A 8 38.96 37.95 -56.91
C ASP A 8 37.96 38.21 -55.76
N GLN A 9 36.67 38.13 -56.09
CA GLN A 9 35.58 38.27 -55.14
C GLN A 9 35.50 36.96 -54.37
N ALA A 10 36.41 36.85 -53.40
CA ALA A 10 36.42 35.80 -52.39
C ALA A 10 35.10 35.87 -51.62
N ASP A 11 34.19 34.96 -51.97
CA ASP A 11 33.03 34.58 -51.18
C ASP A 11 33.51 34.09 -49.81
N ALA A 12 33.63 35.03 -48.88
CA ALA A 12 33.86 34.74 -47.47
C ALA A 12 32.59 34.10 -46.90
N GLU A 13 32.48 32.79 -47.07
CA GLU A 13 31.47 31.96 -46.42
C GLU A 13 31.58 32.20 -44.90
N PRO A 14 30.55 32.76 -44.25
CA PRO A 14 30.62 33.04 -42.83
C PRO A 14 30.64 31.70 -42.08
N VAL A 15 31.79 31.37 -41.51
CA VAL A 15 32.00 30.22 -40.62
C VAL A 15 30.93 30.26 -39.52
N ARG A 16 29.90 29.42 -39.67
CA ARG A 16 28.90 29.19 -38.63
C ARG A 16 29.60 28.49 -37.47
N ILE A 17 29.94 29.27 -36.45
CA ILE A 17 30.32 28.72 -35.15
C ILE A 17 29.13 27.86 -34.68
N PRO A 18 29.32 26.56 -34.41
CA PRO A 18 28.29 25.74 -33.77
C PRO A 18 28.00 26.35 -32.40
N SER A 19 26.87 27.06 -32.29
CA SER A 19 26.38 27.58 -31.03
C SER A 19 26.25 26.41 -30.06
N ALA A 20 27.04 26.46 -28.98
CA ALA A 20 27.10 25.43 -27.94
C ALA A 20 25.67 25.05 -27.51
N PRO A 21 25.37 23.75 -27.31
CA PRO A 21 24.05 23.34 -26.87
C PRO A 21 23.70 24.06 -25.57
N PRO A 22 22.48 24.61 -25.44
CA PRO A 22 22.08 25.28 -24.22
C PRO A 22 22.22 24.30 -23.07
N SER A 23 22.99 24.71 -22.05
CA SER A 23 23.13 23.99 -20.79
C SER A 23 21.74 23.83 -20.19
N GLN A 24 21.08 22.69 -20.44
CA GLN A 24 19.75 22.45 -19.93
C GLN A 24 19.82 22.47 -18.40
N PRO A 25 19.13 23.39 -17.72
CA PRO A 25 19.06 23.36 -16.27
C PRO A 25 18.40 22.03 -15.87
N LEU A 26 19.12 21.23 -15.08
CA LEU A 26 18.60 19.99 -14.49
C LEU A 26 17.32 20.31 -13.73
N SER A 27 16.18 19.98 -14.33
CA SER A 27 14.89 20.46 -13.90
C SER A 27 14.50 19.87 -12.53
N PRO A 28 14.06 20.69 -11.56
CA PRO A 28 13.72 20.26 -10.19
C PRO A 28 12.54 19.27 -10.12
N ARG A 29 11.85 19.05 -11.24
CA ARG A 29 10.67 18.17 -11.39
C ARG A 29 10.95 16.69 -11.08
N ARG A 30 12.20 16.24 -11.23
CA ARG A 30 12.58 14.85 -10.95
C ARG A 30 12.58 14.52 -9.45
N ARG A 31 12.89 15.49 -8.58
CA ARG A 31 12.93 15.27 -7.12
C ARG A 31 11.54 15.07 -6.52
N THR A 32 10.54 15.81 -6.99
CA THR A 32 9.16 15.69 -6.50
C THR A 32 8.54 14.33 -6.85
N GLY A 33 8.88 13.76 -8.01
CA GLY A 33 8.42 12.44 -8.42
C GLY A 33 8.99 11.30 -7.56
N VAL A 34 10.25 11.42 -7.13
CA VAL A 34 10.88 10.41 -6.25
C VAL A 34 10.25 10.45 -4.85
N VAL A 35 10.00 11.63 -4.29
CA VAL A 35 9.35 11.75 -2.96
C VAL A 35 7.92 11.19 -3.01
N ALA A 36 7.16 11.49 -4.07
CA ALA A 36 5.83 10.94 -4.26
C ALA A 36 5.83 9.40 -4.44
N ALA A 37 6.80 8.87 -5.19
CA ALA A 37 6.96 7.43 -5.38
C ALA A 37 7.35 6.70 -4.08
N VAL A 38 8.26 7.27 -3.30
CA VAL A 38 8.63 6.76 -1.97
C VAL A 38 7.43 6.81 -1.02
N GLY A 39 6.66 7.90 -1.03
CA GLY A 39 5.43 8.02 -0.23
C GLY A 39 4.39 6.95 -0.59
N ALA A 40 4.17 6.69 -1.88
CA ALA A 40 3.26 5.64 -2.32
C ALA A 40 3.76 4.23 -1.94
N ALA A 41 5.07 3.99 -2.04
CA ALA A 41 5.67 2.73 -1.63
C ALA A 41 5.55 2.49 -0.12
N LEU A 42 5.80 3.52 0.70
CA LEU A 42 5.62 3.48 2.15
C LEU A 42 4.15 3.27 2.53
N ALA A 43 3.22 3.92 1.83
CA ALA A 43 1.79 3.70 2.05
C ALA A 43 1.37 2.26 1.73
N GLY A 44 1.89 1.67 0.64
CA GLY A 44 1.67 0.26 0.31
C GLY A 44 2.24 -0.69 1.37
N LEU A 45 3.44 -0.40 1.89
CA LEU A 45 4.05 -1.14 2.99
C LEU A 45 3.25 -1.01 4.29
N ALA A 46 2.80 0.20 4.62
CA ALA A 46 1.99 0.48 5.80
C ALA A 46 0.63 -0.24 5.73
N GLU A 47 -0.03 -0.24 4.57
CA GLU A 47 -1.27 -0.99 4.34
C GLU A 47 -1.03 -2.49 4.50
N GLY A 48 0.07 -3.02 3.94
CA GLY A 48 0.44 -4.43 4.10
C GLY A 48 0.68 -4.81 5.56
N PHE A 49 1.46 -4.01 6.29
CA PHE A 49 1.75 -4.24 7.71
C PHE A 49 0.49 -4.09 8.58
N LEU A 50 -0.31 -3.05 8.36
CA LEU A 50 -1.56 -2.81 9.08
C LEU A 50 -2.52 -3.98 8.87
N ARG A 51 -2.63 -4.47 7.63
CA ARG A 51 -3.46 -5.61 7.30
C ARG A 51 -2.98 -6.88 8.00
N ASP A 52 -1.68 -7.15 8.00
CA ASP A 52 -1.12 -8.32 8.68
C ASP A 52 -1.35 -8.25 10.20
N ALA A 53 -1.05 -7.08 10.80
CA ALA A 53 -1.31 -6.82 12.21
C ALA A 53 -2.79 -6.97 12.58
N MET A 54 -3.70 -6.48 11.73
CA MET A 54 -5.14 -6.64 11.94
C MET A 54 -5.57 -8.10 11.82
N ILE A 55 -5.05 -8.86 10.86
CA ILE A 55 -5.35 -10.30 10.74
C ILE A 55 -4.89 -11.05 11.99
N ILE A 56 -3.64 -10.84 12.40
CA ILE A 56 -3.06 -11.49 13.59
C ILE A 56 -3.82 -11.08 14.86
N GLY A 57 -4.12 -9.79 15.02
CA GLY A 57 -4.86 -9.26 16.16
C GLY A 57 -6.27 -9.84 16.23
N THR A 58 -6.98 -9.88 15.11
CA THR A 58 -8.35 -10.42 15.06
C THR A 58 -8.38 -11.93 15.28
N ALA A 59 -7.40 -12.67 14.75
CA ALA A 59 -7.26 -14.10 14.99
C ALA A 59 -6.95 -14.39 16.47
N THR A 60 -6.06 -13.62 17.09
CA THR A 60 -5.74 -13.72 18.52
C THR A 60 -6.99 -13.46 19.36
N LEU A 61 -7.73 -12.39 19.06
CA LEU A 61 -8.96 -12.06 19.77
C LEU A 61 -10.02 -13.17 19.63
N ALA A 62 -10.17 -13.74 18.43
CA ALA A 62 -11.09 -14.84 18.18
C ALA A 62 -10.72 -16.08 19.02
N LEU A 63 -9.43 -16.37 19.16
CA LEU A 63 -8.95 -17.46 20.03
C LEU A 63 -9.29 -17.20 21.50
N VAL A 64 -9.11 -15.96 21.98
CA VAL A 64 -9.48 -15.55 23.33
C VAL A 64 -10.98 -15.73 23.58
N VAL A 65 -11.84 -15.35 22.62
CA VAL A 65 -13.29 -15.55 22.73
C VAL A 65 -13.67 -17.03 22.79
N ALA A 66 -13.01 -17.89 21.99
CA ALA A 66 -13.23 -19.33 22.07
C ALA A 66 -12.86 -19.91 23.45
N VAL A 67 -11.70 -19.52 23.99
CA VAL A 67 -11.25 -19.95 25.32
C VAL A 67 -12.18 -19.42 26.41
N ALA A 68 -12.59 -18.15 26.33
CA ALA A 68 -13.52 -17.56 27.29
C ALA A 68 -14.88 -18.28 27.29
N GLY A 69 -15.42 -18.59 26.11
CA GLY A 69 -16.68 -19.35 25.99
C GLY A 69 -16.58 -20.75 26.60
N LEU A 70 -15.46 -21.44 26.39
CA LEU A 70 -15.19 -22.76 27.00
C LEU A 70 -15.10 -22.69 28.53
N LEU A 71 -14.51 -21.64 29.07
CA LEU A 71 -14.35 -21.45 30.52
C LEU A 71 -15.61 -20.91 31.22
N ALA A 72 -16.59 -20.41 30.46
CA ALA A 72 -17.79 -19.79 31.02
C ALA A 72 -18.76 -20.78 31.72
N GLY A 73 -18.52 -22.08 31.64
CA GLY A 73 -19.25 -23.10 32.41
C GLY A 73 -20.67 -23.41 31.92
N SER A 74 -21.15 -22.74 30.86
CA SER A 74 -22.43 -23.03 30.20
C SER A 74 -22.22 -23.57 28.78
N ALA A 75 -22.98 -24.60 28.40
CA ALA A 75 -22.88 -25.22 27.08
C ALA A 75 -23.18 -24.22 25.94
N GLY A 76 -24.10 -23.27 26.17
CA GLY A 76 -24.43 -22.22 25.20
C GLY A 76 -23.27 -21.28 24.92
N GLN A 77 -22.56 -20.81 25.95
CA GLN A 77 -21.38 -19.95 25.80
C GLN A 77 -20.19 -20.71 25.20
N ALA A 78 -20.02 -21.98 25.55
CA ALA A 78 -18.99 -22.84 24.95
C ALA A 78 -19.19 -22.98 23.43
N ILE A 79 -20.41 -23.30 22.98
CA ILE A 79 -20.72 -23.46 21.55
C ILE A 79 -20.59 -22.14 20.80
N THR A 80 -21.19 -21.06 21.32
CA THR A 80 -21.15 -19.75 20.64
C THR A 80 -19.73 -19.16 20.59
N GLY A 81 -18.94 -19.32 21.66
CA GLY A 81 -17.53 -18.95 21.69
C GLY A 81 -16.68 -19.74 20.71
N LEU A 82 -16.88 -21.06 20.61
CA LEU A 82 -16.15 -21.90 19.64
C LEU A 82 -16.51 -21.53 18.19
N LEU A 83 -17.80 -21.37 17.87
CA LEU A 83 -18.23 -21.02 16.53
C LEU A 83 -17.73 -19.64 16.11
N ALA A 84 -17.82 -18.64 16.99
CA ALA A 84 -17.35 -17.29 16.68
C ALA A 84 -15.81 -17.22 16.63
N GLY A 85 -15.14 -17.84 17.60
CA GLY A 85 -13.69 -17.80 17.72
C GLY A 85 -12.98 -18.64 16.66
N VAL A 86 -13.24 -19.95 16.63
CA VAL A 86 -12.61 -20.86 15.66
C VAL A 86 -13.15 -20.61 14.25
N GLY A 87 -14.45 -20.40 14.10
CA GLY A 87 -15.04 -20.05 12.81
C GLY A 87 -14.52 -18.72 12.27
N GLY A 88 -14.39 -17.69 13.12
CA GLY A 88 -13.79 -16.41 12.76
C GLY A 88 -12.33 -16.53 12.32
N ALA A 89 -11.53 -17.31 13.04
CA ALA A 89 -10.15 -17.59 12.68
C ALA A 89 -10.05 -18.32 11.32
N ILE A 90 -10.88 -19.34 11.07
CA ILE A 90 -10.92 -20.06 9.79
C ILE A 90 -11.30 -19.12 8.65
N VAL A 91 -12.28 -18.23 8.83
CA VAL A 91 -12.68 -17.24 7.82
C VAL A 91 -11.53 -16.29 7.48
N LEU A 92 -10.77 -15.85 8.48
CA LEU A 92 -9.59 -15.00 8.27
C LEU A 92 -8.50 -15.75 7.50
N VAL A 93 -8.14 -16.96 7.94
CA VAL A 93 -7.13 -17.80 7.27
C VAL A 93 -7.54 -18.12 5.82
N ALA A 94 -8.80 -18.50 5.59
CA ALA A 94 -9.32 -18.75 4.26
C ALA A 94 -9.33 -17.48 3.39
N GLY A 95 -9.59 -16.32 3.98
CA GLY A 95 -9.54 -15.02 3.31
C GLY A 95 -8.13 -14.63 2.85
N VAL A 96 -7.11 -14.98 3.64
CA VAL A 96 -5.69 -14.82 3.29
C VAL A 96 -5.28 -15.82 2.22
N ALA A 97 -5.57 -17.12 2.43
CA ALA A 97 -5.18 -18.19 1.53
C ALA A 97 -5.80 -18.05 0.12
N ARG A 98 -7.02 -17.51 0.02
CA ARG A 98 -7.71 -17.32 -1.28
C ARG A 98 -7.33 -16.04 -2.02
N GLN A 99 -6.33 -15.27 -1.55
CA GLN A 99 -5.90 -13.99 -2.16
C GLN A 99 -7.08 -13.10 -2.57
N ARG A 100 -8.10 -13.00 -1.71
CA ARG A 100 -9.31 -12.22 -1.98
C ARG A 100 -8.96 -10.74 -2.21
N PRO A 101 -9.74 -10.00 -3.02
CA PRO A 101 -9.50 -8.57 -3.22
C PRO A 101 -9.54 -7.83 -1.87
N VAL A 102 -8.65 -6.84 -1.70
CA VAL A 102 -8.35 -6.16 -0.43
C VAL A 102 -9.62 -5.71 0.31
N GLY A 103 -10.60 -5.15 -0.40
CA GLY A 103 -11.87 -4.73 0.22
C GLY A 103 -12.68 -5.86 0.86
N ARG A 104 -12.64 -7.09 0.32
CA ARG A 104 -13.32 -8.25 0.91
C ARG A 104 -12.62 -8.79 2.15
N GLN A 105 -11.31 -8.61 2.27
CA GLN A 105 -10.57 -8.98 3.48
C GLN A 105 -10.87 -8.03 4.62
N TRP A 106 -10.93 -6.73 4.36
CA TRP A 106 -11.38 -5.74 5.33
C TRP A 106 -12.80 -6.02 5.83
N LEU A 107 -13.71 -6.44 4.94
CA LEU A 107 -15.07 -6.82 5.31
C LEU A 107 -15.09 -8.05 6.23
N ALA A 108 -14.28 -9.08 5.92
CA ALA A 108 -14.16 -10.27 6.76
C ALA A 108 -13.60 -9.93 8.16
N ILE A 109 -12.54 -9.11 8.22
CA ILE A 109 -11.96 -8.62 9.47
C ILE A 109 -13.03 -7.87 10.29
N ALA A 110 -13.73 -6.92 9.67
CA ALA A 110 -14.76 -6.12 10.33
C ALA A 110 -15.90 -6.99 10.88
N VAL A 111 -16.37 -7.98 10.12
CA VAL A 111 -17.43 -8.91 10.57
C VAL A 111 -16.96 -9.74 11.75
N VAL A 112 -15.79 -10.37 11.67
CA VAL A 112 -15.26 -11.19 12.77
C VAL A 112 -15.04 -10.34 14.02
N LEU A 113 -14.50 -9.13 13.86
CA LEU A 113 -14.30 -8.21 14.97
C LEU A 113 -15.63 -7.80 15.62
N ALA A 114 -16.63 -7.43 14.82
CA ALA A 114 -17.94 -7.04 15.33
C ALA A 114 -18.62 -8.18 16.11
N VAL A 115 -18.55 -9.41 15.60
CA VAL A 115 -19.11 -10.59 16.28
C VAL A 115 -18.40 -10.84 17.62
N ASN A 116 -17.07 -10.79 17.64
CA ASN A 116 -16.30 -10.99 18.88
C ASN A 116 -16.60 -9.91 19.92
N VAL A 117 -16.66 -8.64 19.52
CA VAL A 117 -16.99 -7.53 20.43
C VAL A 117 -18.41 -7.68 20.96
N ALA A 118 -19.38 -8.02 20.11
CA ALA A 118 -20.76 -8.23 20.53
C ALA A 118 -20.89 -9.37 21.56
N LEU A 119 -20.15 -10.47 21.37
CA LEU A 119 -20.14 -11.58 22.32
C LEU A 119 -19.51 -11.18 23.66
N ILE A 120 -18.40 -10.45 23.64
CA ILE A 120 -17.76 -9.93 24.86
C ILE A 120 -18.78 -9.08 25.61
N VAL A 121 -19.38 -8.08 24.96
CA VAL A 121 -20.37 -7.20 25.58
C VAL A 121 -21.55 -7.99 26.14
N ALA A 122 -22.09 -8.95 25.38
CA ALA A 122 -23.25 -9.74 25.81
C ALA A 122 -22.97 -10.65 27.02
N TRP A 123 -21.70 -11.00 27.29
CA TRP A 123 -21.33 -11.82 28.45
C TRP A 123 -20.84 -11.01 29.63
N THR A 124 -20.37 -9.78 29.40
CA THR A 124 -19.87 -8.89 30.45
C THR A 124 -20.90 -7.87 30.95
N ALA A 125 -22.01 -7.68 30.23
CA ALA A 125 -23.14 -6.84 30.64
C ALA A 125 -24.10 -7.62 31.54
#